data_AF-A0A1Z4N583-F1
#
_entry.id   AF-A0A1Z4N583-F1
#
_cell.length_a   1.000
_cell.length_b   1.000
_cell.length_c   1.000
_cell.angle_alpha   90.00
_cell.angle_beta   90.00
_cell.angle_gamma   90.00
#
_symmetry.space_group_name_H-M   'P 1'
#
loop_
_entity.id
_entity.type
_entity.pdbx_description
1 polymer ?
#
loop_
_entity_poly.entity_id
_entity_poly.type
_entity_poly.pdbx_seq_one_letter_code
_entity_poly.pdbx_strand_id
1 'polypeptide(L)'
;MQKLLFNDRDSFSAQALFLGKKINLKTLENYVCLATMPVMVTVGEQGGAVLFDYGAVVLFNLEPVEKVDFLTKLSSQVSDAFANPETEEVEIKLRLAESERVKEGKILLQDFSVERLQIVADILAKSVVLSHYETSLATVFDQIEPFAASLQSEHRSSRQSRELLRQLGTTLLVQHKIVGRVEIIDKPELLWESPQLENLYLRLEDEYEIRERHHALERKLDLISQTAQTVLEFMQHSSSQRVEWYVVILIVVEILLSLYDIIFKG
;
A
#
# COMPACT_ATOMS: atom_id res chain seq x y z
N MET A 1 11.79 -16.36 -30.70
CA MET A 1 10.91 -17.52 -30.46
C MET A 1 10.20 -17.26 -29.15
N GLN A 2 8.89 -17.00 -29.16
CA GLN A 2 8.11 -16.87 -27.93
C GLN A 2 8.15 -18.19 -27.18
N LYS A 3 8.67 -18.16 -25.94
CA LYS A 3 8.70 -19.33 -25.07
C LYS A 3 7.33 -19.42 -24.42
N LEU A 4 6.46 -20.27 -24.97
CA LEU A 4 5.15 -20.54 -24.38
C LEU A 4 5.33 -21.39 -23.13
N LEU A 5 4.74 -20.97 -22.03
CA LEU A 5 4.67 -21.75 -20.79
C LEU A 5 3.35 -22.53 -20.75
N PHE A 6 3.33 -23.70 -20.10
CA PHE A 6 2.12 -24.48 -19.85
C PHE A 6 1.36 -25.02 -21.09
N ASN A 7 2.05 -25.38 -22.17
CA ASN A 7 1.46 -25.85 -23.44
C ASN A 7 0.45 -27.02 -23.34
N ASP A 8 0.48 -27.80 -22.24
CA ASP A 8 -0.36 -28.98 -22.06
C ASP A 8 -1.65 -28.70 -21.26
N ARG A 9 -1.95 -27.43 -20.93
CA ARG A 9 -3.09 -27.06 -20.09
C ARG A 9 -3.96 -25.97 -20.71
N ASP A 10 -5.27 -26.10 -20.52
CA ASP A 10 -6.26 -25.09 -20.93
C ASP A 10 -6.52 -24.02 -19.86
N SER A 11 -6.16 -24.31 -18.59
CA SER A 11 -6.26 -23.36 -17.48
C SER A 11 -5.29 -23.66 -16.34
N PHE A 12 -5.00 -22.65 -15.53
CA PHE A 12 -4.22 -22.74 -14.29
C PHE A 12 -4.55 -21.61 -13.32
N SER A 13 -4.16 -21.76 -12.05
CA SER A 13 -4.35 -20.72 -11.02
C SER A 13 -3.15 -19.76 -10.99
N ALA A 14 -3.44 -18.47 -10.80
CA ALA A 14 -2.49 -17.43 -10.50
C ALA A 14 -2.79 -16.83 -9.14
N GLN A 15 -1.75 -16.56 -8.35
CA GLN A 15 -1.89 -15.98 -7.02
C GLN A 15 -0.92 -14.83 -6.82
N ALA A 16 -1.46 -13.65 -6.54
CA ALA A 16 -0.70 -12.48 -6.15
C ALA A 16 -0.56 -12.40 -4.62
N LEU A 17 0.62 -12.02 -4.16
CA LEU A 17 0.94 -11.83 -2.75
C LEU A 17 1.70 -10.52 -2.57
N PHE A 18 1.30 -9.71 -1.60
CA PHE A 18 2.04 -8.54 -1.18
C PHE A 18 2.79 -8.83 0.12
N LEU A 19 4.10 -9.11 0.01
CA LEU A 19 4.89 -9.73 1.08
C LEU A 19 5.55 -8.72 2.03
N GLY A 20 5.86 -7.51 1.54
CA GLY A 20 6.54 -6.47 2.31
C GLY A 20 6.69 -5.20 1.48
N LYS A 21 7.46 -4.22 1.97
CA LYS A 21 7.65 -2.94 1.25
C LYS A 21 8.69 -2.98 0.15
N LYS A 22 9.54 -4.01 0.12
CA LYS A 22 10.58 -4.16 -0.89
C LYS A 22 11.02 -5.61 -1.03
N ILE A 23 11.29 -6.05 -2.26
CA ILE A 23 11.99 -7.30 -2.54
C ILE A 23 13.34 -6.97 -3.22
N ASN A 24 14.42 -7.57 -2.72
CA ASN A 24 15.72 -7.48 -3.38
C ASN A 24 15.84 -8.49 -4.52
N LEU A 25 15.64 -8.02 -5.75
CA LEU A 25 15.69 -8.85 -6.97
C LEU A 25 17.12 -9.26 -7.38
N LYS A 26 18.17 -8.63 -6.82
CA LYS A 26 19.56 -8.89 -7.22
C LYS A 26 20.07 -10.27 -6.77
N THR A 27 19.45 -10.87 -5.78
CA THR A 27 19.92 -12.11 -5.13
C THR A 27 19.23 -13.38 -5.67
N LEU A 28 18.56 -13.30 -6.83
CA LEU A 28 17.83 -14.42 -7.44
C LEU A 28 18.74 -15.38 -8.23
N GLU A 29 20.03 -15.49 -7.86
CA GLU A 29 21.04 -16.28 -8.60
C GLU A 29 20.70 -17.77 -8.75
N ASN A 30 19.86 -18.30 -7.87
CA ASN A 30 19.48 -19.72 -7.84
C ASN A 30 18.28 -20.08 -8.74
N TYR A 31 17.71 -19.11 -9.46
CA TYR A 31 16.52 -19.34 -10.29
C TYR A 31 16.83 -19.12 -11.78
N VAL A 32 16.16 -19.89 -12.64
CA VAL A 32 16.23 -19.69 -14.09
C VAL A 32 15.32 -18.51 -14.46
N CYS A 33 15.92 -17.37 -14.82
CA CYS A 33 15.19 -16.21 -15.30
C CYS A 33 14.63 -16.45 -16.71
N LEU A 34 13.33 -16.20 -16.87
CA LEU A 34 12.60 -16.24 -18.13
C LEU A 34 12.49 -14.86 -18.77
N ALA A 35 12.40 -13.81 -17.95
CA ALA A 35 12.38 -12.42 -18.38
C ALA A 35 12.88 -11.50 -17.25
N THR A 36 13.27 -10.27 -17.61
CA THR A 36 13.88 -9.31 -16.68
C THR A 36 13.02 -8.08 -16.41
N MET A 37 11.96 -7.85 -17.19
CA MET A 37 11.13 -6.63 -17.12
C MET A 37 9.64 -6.96 -17.22
N PRO A 38 8.91 -7.13 -16.09
CA PRO A 38 9.41 -7.43 -14.73
C PRO A 38 10.11 -8.80 -14.64
N VAL A 39 10.86 -9.06 -13.56
CA VAL A 39 11.62 -10.31 -13.42
C VAL A 39 10.68 -11.51 -13.30
N MET A 40 10.79 -12.45 -14.24
CA MET A 40 10.07 -13.72 -14.20
C MET A 40 11.05 -14.87 -14.05
N VAL A 41 10.77 -15.78 -13.12
CA VAL A 41 11.58 -16.98 -12.85
C VAL A 41 10.73 -18.24 -12.94
N THR A 42 11.36 -19.37 -13.27
CA THR A 42 10.73 -20.69 -13.13
C THR A 42 10.74 -21.13 -11.66
N VAL A 43 9.64 -21.69 -11.18
CA VAL A 43 9.54 -22.27 -9.84
C VAL A 43 8.95 -23.67 -9.96
N GLY A 44 9.66 -24.67 -9.42
CA GLY A 44 9.24 -26.07 -9.58
C GLY A 44 9.47 -26.60 -10.99
N GLU A 45 8.75 -27.65 -11.37
CA GLU A 45 8.87 -28.25 -12.72
C GLU A 45 8.06 -27.50 -13.77
N GLN A 46 6.87 -27.01 -13.39
CA GLN A 46 5.94 -26.38 -14.32
C GLN A 46 5.60 -24.95 -13.92
N GLY A 47 5.89 -24.48 -12.71
CA GLY A 47 5.44 -23.18 -12.21
C GLY A 47 6.30 -21.99 -12.63
N GLY A 48 5.74 -20.80 -12.46
CA GLY A 48 6.43 -19.53 -12.69
C GLY A 48 6.15 -18.52 -11.58
N ALA A 49 7.08 -17.59 -11.36
CA ALA A 49 6.86 -16.47 -10.46
C ALA A 49 7.35 -15.17 -11.11
N VAL A 50 6.55 -14.12 -11.03
CA VAL A 50 6.95 -12.75 -11.41
C VAL A 50 7.14 -11.95 -10.13
N LEU A 51 8.27 -11.28 -10.01
CA LEU A 51 8.66 -10.53 -8.82
C LEU A 51 8.76 -9.04 -9.14
N PHE A 52 8.25 -8.24 -8.21
CA PHE A 52 8.28 -6.79 -8.28
C PHE A 52 9.10 -6.24 -7.12
N ASP A 53 9.95 -5.27 -7.41
CA ASP A 53 10.88 -4.69 -6.43
C ASP A 53 10.14 -3.96 -5.29
N TYR A 54 8.92 -3.48 -5.54
CA TYR A 54 8.04 -2.87 -4.55
C TYR A 54 7.37 -3.86 -3.59
N GLY A 55 7.68 -5.17 -3.67
CA GLY A 55 7.30 -6.14 -2.63
C GLY A 55 6.15 -7.09 -2.97
N ALA A 56 5.65 -7.04 -4.20
CA ALA A 56 4.64 -7.96 -4.70
C ALA A 56 5.27 -9.13 -5.48
N VAL A 57 4.57 -10.27 -5.46
CA VAL A 57 4.92 -11.48 -6.22
C VAL A 57 3.66 -12.09 -6.78
N VAL A 58 3.70 -12.53 -8.04
CA VAL A 58 2.63 -13.29 -8.67
C VAL A 58 3.14 -14.68 -9.04
N LEU A 59 2.48 -15.69 -8.49
CA LEU A 59 2.79 -17.10 -8.67
C LEU A 59 1.83 -17.70 -9.69
N PHE A 60 2.35 -18.48 -10.62
CA PHE A 60 1.57 -19.14 -11.68
C PHE A 60 1.75 -20.65 -11.59
N ASN A 61 0.66 -21.38 -11.34
CA ASN A 61 0.62 -22.84 -11.38
C ASN A 61 1.67 -23.51 -10.48
N LEU A 62 1.80 -23.06 -9.22
CA LEU A 62 2.64 -23.70 -8.22
C LEU A 62 1.80 -24.64 -7.35
N GLU A 63 2.35 -25.82 -7.04
CA GLU A 63 1.76 -26.68 -6.01
C GLU A 63 1.95 -26.08 -4.60
N PRO A 64 1.11 -26.45 -3.61
CA PRO A 64 1.22 -25.91 -2.26
C PRO A 64 2.61 -26.06 -1.62
N VAL A 65 3.30 -27.18 -1.88
CA VAL A 65 4.65 -27.44 -1.37
C VAL A 65 5.68 -26.52 -2.03
N GLU A 66 5.65 -26.43 -3.37
CA GLU A 66 6.53 -25.55 -4.14
C GLU A 66 6.36 -24.08 -3.73
N LYS A 67 5.11 -23.65 -3.50
CA LYS A 67 4.78 -22.32 -3.00
C LYS A 67 5.44 -22.05 -1.65
N VAL A 68 5.26 -22.94 -0.67
CA VAL A 68 5.83 -22.76 0.68
C VAL A 68 7.35 -22.69 0.62
N ASP A 69 7.98 -23.58 -0.15
CA ASP A 69 9.43 -23.60 -0.33
C ASP A 69 9.94 -22.31 -0.98
N PHE A 70 9.25 -21.84 -2.01
CA PHE A 70 9.60 -20.60 -2.71
C PHE A 70 9.49 -19.38 -1.81
N LEU A 71 8.36 -19.20 -1.12
CA LEU A 71 8.13 -18.07 -0.22
C LEU A 71 9.09 -18.09 0.98
N THR A 72 9.43 -19.27 1.49
CA THR A 72 10.41 -19.41 2.58
C THR A 72 11.79 -18.92 2.14
N LYS A 73 12.25 -19.31 0.94
CA LYS A 73 13.52 -18.83 0.38
C LYS A 73 13.48 -17.31 0.16
N LEU A 74 12.37 -16.82 -0.39
CA LEU A 74 12.19 -15.41 -0.72
C LEU A 74 12.14 -14.51 0.53
N SER A 75 11.67 -15.02 1.67
CA SER A 75 11.55 -14.25 2.93
C SER A 75 12.82 -13.49 3.32
N SER A 76 14.00 -14.07 3.06
CA SER A 76 15.30 -13.44 3.34
C SER A 76 15.61 -12.20 2.47
N GLN A 77 14.89 -12.04 1.36
CA GLN A 77 15.03 -10.93 0.42
C GLN A 77 13.96 -9.85 0.58
N VAL A 78 12.94 -10.10 1.41
CA VAL A 78 11.86 -9.15 1.68
C VAL A 78 12.27 -8.20 2.80
N SER A 79 12.24 -6.90 2.55
CA SER A 79 12.43 -5.87 3.58
C SER A 79 11.07 -5.37 4.07
N ASP A 80 10.96 -5.09 5.37
CA ASP A 80 9.71 -4.71 6.03
C ASP A 80 8.56 -5.69 5.72
N ALA A 81 8.81 -6.99 5.95
CA ALA A 81 7.84 -8.04 5.69
C ALA A 81 6.57 -7.86 6.53
N PHE A 82 5.41 -8.12 5.93
CA PHE A 82 4.12 -8.07 6.61
C PHE A 82 3.86 -9.37 7.36
N ALA A 83 3.32 -9.27 8.57
CA ALA A 83 2.95 -10.45 9.37
C ALA A 83 1.82 -11.25 8.71
N ASN A 84 0.86 -10.55 8.10
CA ASN A 84 -0.24 -11.11 7.32
C ASN A 84 -0.19 -10.49 5.92
N PRO A 85 0.51 -11.10 4.95
CA PRO A 85 0.52 -10.65 3.57
C PRO A 85 -0.88 -10.62 2.97
N GLU A 86 -1.20 -9.58 2.20
CA GLU A 86 -2.41 -9.54 1.40
C GLU A 86 -2.26 -10.51 0.22
N THR A 87 -3.34 -11.22 -0.14
CA THR A 87 -3.31 -12.22 -1.22
C THR A 87 -4.55 -12.16 -2.10
N GLU A 88 -4.36 -12.39 -3.39
CA GLU A 88 -5.45 -12.46 -4.37
C GLU A 88 -5.23 -13.66 -5.29
N GLU A 89 -6.28 -14.43 -5.61
CA GLU A 89 -6.20 -15.62 -6.47
C GLU A 89 -7.19 -15.53 -7.64
N VAL A 90 -6.73 -15.91 -8.83
CA VAL A 90 -7.51 -15.86 -10.07
C VAL A 90 -7.23 -17.07 -10.96
N GLU A 91 -8.25 -17.54 -11.68
CA GLU A 91 -8.08 -18.59 -12.69
C GLU A 91 -7.75 -17.95 -14.06
N ILE A 92 -6.66 -18.39 -14.68
CA ILE A 92 -6.26 -18.01 -16.04
C ILE A 92 -6.64 -19.13 -17.00
N LYS A 93 -7.30 -18.78 -18.11
CA LYS A 93 -7.76 -19.73 -19.13
C LYS A 93 -7.29 -19.34 -20.53
N LEU A 94 -6.92 -20.36 -21.30
CA LEU A 94 -6.58 -20.22 -22.72
C LEU A 94 -7.87 -20.10 -23.55
N ARG A 95 -7.94 -19.10 -24.42
CA ARG A 95 -9.02 -18.98 -25.41
C ARG A 95 -8.52 -18.31 -26.69
N LEU A 96 -8.25 -19.13 -27.70
CA LEU A 96 -7.70 -18.73 -29.00
C LEU A 96 -8.64 -17.90 -29.89
N ALA A 97 -9.96 -17.95 -29.67
CA ALA A 97 -10.96 -17.44 -30.62
C ALA A 97 -11.70 -16.17 -30.18
N GLU A 98 -11.58 -15.74 -28.93
CA GLU A 98 -12.21 -14.52 -28.41
C GLU A 98 -11.15 -13.50 -28.03
N SER A 99 -11.51 -12.21 -28.05
CA SER A 99 -10.58 -11.18 -27.60
C SER A 99 -10.34 -11.31 -26.09
N GLU A 100 -9.10 -11.06 -25.63
CA GLU A 100 -8.69 -11.18 -24.23
C GLU A 100 -9.50 -10.25 -23.32
N ARG A 101 -10.10 -10.82 -22.26
CA ARG A 101 -11.04 -10.17 -21.35
C ARG A 101 -11.05 -10.90 -20.01
N VAL A 102 -11.53 -10.22 -18.97
CA VAL A 102 -11.98 -10.91 -17.76
C VAL A 102 -13.45 -11.30 -17.96
N LYS A 103 -13.81 -12.53 -17.58
CA LYS A 103 -15.20 -13.01 -17.61
C LYS A 103 -15.44 -13.93 -16.43
N GLU A 104 -16.45 -13.64 -15.61
CA GLU A 104 -16.84 -14.45 -14.45
C GLU A 104 -15.66 -14.67 -13.47
N GLY A 105 -14.81 -13.66 -13.26
CA GLY A 105 -13.64 -13.75 -12.38
C GLY A 105 -12.48 -14.58 -12.94
N LYS A 106 -12.41 -14.75 -14.26
CA LYS A 106 -11.36 -15.51 -14.95
C LYS A 106 -10.70 -14.65 -16.02
N ILE A 107 -9.38 -14.74 -16.14
CA ILE A 107 -8.62 -14.04 -17.17
C ILE A 107 -8.51 -14.93 -18.40
N LEU A 108 -9.04 -14.46 -19.54
CA LEU A 108 -8.97 -15.15 -20.83
C LEU A 108 -7.80 -14.60 -21.64
N LEU A 109 -6.81 -15.46 -21.93
CA LEU A 109 -5.63 -15.11 -22.75
C LEU A 109 -5.63 -15.88 -24.08
N GLN A 110 -5.06 -15.28 -25.13
CA GLN A 110 -4.91 -15.97 -26.42
C GLN A 110 -3.82 -17.03 -26.40
N ASP A 111 -2.76 -16.79 -25.64
CA ASP A 111 -1.68 -17.72 -25.37
C ASP A 111 -1.05 -17.45 -24.00
N PHE A 112 -0.14 -18.32 -23.59
CA PHE A 112 0.60 -18.22 -22.33
C PHE A 112 2.06 -17.81 -22.59
N SER A 113 2.28 -16.84 -23.48
CA SER A 113 3.60 -16.25 -23.66
C SER A 113 4.06 -15.57 -22.37
N VAL A 114 5.38 -15.56 -22.15
CA VAL A 114 6.01 -14.91 -21.00
C VAL A 114 5.54 -13.46 -20.88
N GLU A 115 5.48 -12.74 -22.00
CA GLU A 115 5.11 -11.33 -22.03
C GLU A 115 3.65 -11.11 -21.61
N ARG A 116 2.70 -11.96 -22.03
CA ARG A 116 1.30 -11.88 -21.57
C ARG A 116 1.18 -12.17 -20.08
N LEU A 117 1.89 -13.17 -19.58
CA LEU A 117 1.89 -13.51 -18.16
C LEU A 117 2.52 -12.40 -17.32
N GLN A 118 3.53 -11.70 -17.82
CA GLN A 118 4.08 -10.52 -17.17
C GLN A 118 3.07 -9.37 -17.10
N ILE A 119 2.27 -9.13 -18.15
CA ILE A 119 1.19 -8.12 -18.11
C ILE A 119 0.12 -8.51 -17.09
N VAL A 120 -0.30 -9.77 -17.07
CA VAL A 120 -1.25 -10.26 -16.05
C VAL A 120 -0.67 -10.11 -14.65
N ALA A 121 0.59 -10.47 -14.45
CA ALA A 121 1.27 -10.32 -13.17
C ALA A 121 1.33 -8.85 -12.73
N ASP A 122 1.59 -7.91 -13.65
CA ASP A 122 1.64 -6.48 -13.35
C ASP A 122 0.30 -5.99 -12.80
N ILE A 123 -0.81 -6.35 -13.45
CA ILE A 123 -2.16 -5.97 -12.99
C ILE A 123 -2.51 -6.61 -11.66
N LEU A 124 -2.26 -7.92 -11.49
CA LEU A 124 -2.56 -8.61 -10.23
C LEU A 124 -1.71 -8.09 -9.07
N ALA A 125 -0.44 -7.76 -9.32
CA ALA A 125 0.44 -7.15 -8.33
C ALA A 125 -0.06 -5.76 -7.91
N LYS A 126 -0.49 -4.94 -8.87
CA LYS A 126 -1.12 -3.63 -8.58
C LYS A 126 -2.41 -3.79 -7.79
N SER A 127 -3.27 -4.75 -8.15
CA SER A 127 -4.52 -5.03 -7.45
C SER A 127 -4.30 -5.42 -5.99
N VAL A 128 -3.43 -6.40 -5.71
CA VAL A 128 -3.18 -6.86 -4.32
C VAL A 128 -2.53 -5.77 -3.45
N VAL A 129 -1.67 -4.94 -4.04
CA VAL A 129 -1.06 -3.78 -3.36
C VAL A 129 -2.13 -2.74 -3.01
N LEU A 130 -3.04 -2.43 -3.94
CA LEU A 130 -4.15 -1.52 -3.68
C LEU A 130 -5.06 -2.05 -2.57
N SER A 131 -5.42 -3.33 -2.61
CA SER A 131 -6.23 -3.99 -1.56
C SER A 131 -5.60 -3.86 -0.17
N HIS A 132 -4.29 -4.04 -0.07
CA HIS A 132 -3.56 -3.88 1.19
C HIS A 132 -3.67 -2.45 1.74
N TYR A 133 -3.47 -1.44 0.89
CA TYR A 133 -3.54 -0.05 1.33
C TYR A 133 -4.96 0.43 1.60
N GLU A 134 -5.95 -0.05 0.85
CA GLU A 134 -7.36 0.22 1.10
C GLU A 134 -7.77 -0.30 2.49
N THR A 135 -7.38 -1.54 2.82
CA THR A 135 -7.63 -2.14 4.14
C THR A 135 -6.87 -1.37 5.23
N SER A 136 -5.59 -1.10 5.01
CA SER A 136 -4.78 -0.32 5.96
C SER A 136 -5.38 1.06 6.22
N LEU A 137 -5.88 1.74 5.18
CA LEU A 137 -6.46 3.07 5.31
C LEU A 137 -7.82 3.05 6.05
N ALA A 138 -8.64 2.03 5.80
CA ALA A 138 -9.89 1.83 6.52
C ALA A 138 -9.64 1.72 8.03
N THR A 139 -8.65 0.93 8.45
CA THR A 139 -8.31 0.81 9.88
C THR A 139 -7.84 2.12 10.52
N VAL A 140 -7.26 3.03 9.74
CA VAL A 140 -6.86 4.35 10.25
C VAL A 140 -8.07 5.27 10.37
N PHE A 141 -8.98 5.26 9.40
CA PHE A 141 -10.25 5.99 9.49
C PHE A 141 -11.06 5.59 10.73
N ASP A 142 -11.19 4.29 10.98
CA ASP A 142 -11.92 3.75 12.14
C ASP A 142 -11.34 4.23 13.49
N GLN A 143 -10.05 4.61 13.53
CA GLN A 143 -9.41 5.16 14.72
C GLN A 143 -9.59 6.68 14.85
N ILE A 144 -9.78 7.39 13.75
CA ILE A 144 -9.93 8.85 13.73
C ILE A 144 -11.34 9.27 14.17
N GLU A 145 -12.39 8.54 13.76
CA GLU A 145 -13.78 8.86 14.09
C GLU A 145 -14.05 8.94 15.62
N PRO A 146 -13.73 7.92 16.44
CA PRO A 146 -13.91 7.99 17.89
C PRO A 146 -12.97 9.01 18.55
N PHE A 147 -11.81 9.26 17.94
CA PHE A 147 -10.90 10.29 18.40
C PHE A 147 -11.52 11.70 18.26
N ALA A 148 -12.05 12.02 17.08
CA ALA A 148 -12.75 13.28 16.82
C ALA A 148 -13.97 13.45 17.73
N ALA A 149 -14.73 12.38 17.99
CA ALA A 149 -15.83 12.38 18.96
C ALA A 149 -15.33 12.63 20.40
N SER A 150 -14.20 12.04 20.80
CA SER A 150 -13.64 12.21 22.16
C SER A 150 -13.10 13.61 22.44
N LEU A 151 -12.73 14.39 21.42
CA LEU A 151 -12.36 15.80 21.56
C LEU A 151 -13.55 16.69 21.97
N GLN A 152 -14.80 16.24 21.74
CA GLN A 152 -15.98 16.94 22.23
C GLN A 152 -16.26 16.64 23.71
N SER A 153 -15.72 15.53 24.25
CA SER A 153 -15.89 15.14 25.64
C SER A 153 -14.74 15.68 26.50
N GLU A 154 -15.07 16.54 27.47
CA GLU A 154 -14.14 17.29 28.35
C GLU A 154 -13.15 16.43 29.19
N HIS A 155 -13.21 15.10 29.11
CA HIS A 155 -12.64 14.19 30.12
C HIS A 155 -11.35 13.45 29.71
N ARG A 156 -10.82 13.60 28.50
CA ARG A 156 -9.49 13.05 28.14
C ARG A 156 -8.37 14.06 28.35
N SER A 157 -7.28 13.61 28.97
CA SER A 157 -6.04 14.40 29.05
C SER A 157 -5.55 14.79 27.66
N SER A 158 -5.53 16.09 27.38
CA SER A 158 -5.05 16.71 26.13
C SER A 158 -3.70 16.15 25.65
N ARG A 159 -2.84 15.69 26.57
CA ARG A 159 -1.53 15.11 26.25
C ARG A 159 -1.61 13.73 25.59
N GLN A 160 -2.51 12.86 26.05
CA GLN A 160 -2.66 11.50 25.50
C GLN A 160 -3.30 11.56 24.11
N SER A 161 -4.25 12.47 23.91
CA SER A 161 -4.87 12.71 22.60
C SER A 161 -3.87 13.25 21.57
N ARG A 162 -2.97 14.14 21.99
CA ARG A 162 -1.89 14.70 21.17
C ARG A 162 -0.91 13.63 20.67
N GLU A 163 -0.53 12.71 21.55
CA GLU A 163 0.42 11.65 21.20
C GLU A 163 -0.17 10.68 20.19
N LEU A 164 -1.43 10.26 20.39
CA LEU A 164 -2.13 9.38 19.46
C LEU A 164 -2.29 10.01 18.07
N LEU A 165 -2.70 11.28 17.99
CA LEU A 165 -2.77 12.00 16.71
C LEU A 165 -1.42 12.15 16.03
N ARG A 166 -0.37 12.42 16.80
CA ARG A 166 0.98 12.54 16.25
C ARG A 166 1.43 11.20 15.67
N GLN A 167 1.19 10.11 16.38
CA GLN A 167 1.48 8.75 15.90
C GLN A 167 0.67 8.42 14.65
N LEU A 168 -0.65 8.68 14.65
CA LEU A 168 -1.52 8.50 13.49
C LEU A 168 -1.03 9.32 12.30
N GLY A 169 -0.78 10.62 12.49
CA GLY A 169 -0.28 11.52 11.46
C GLY A 169 1.07 11.07 10.89
N THR A 170 2.00 10.60 11.73
CA THR A 170 3.28 10.05 11.24
C THR A 170 3.10 8.77 10.44
N THR A 171 2.23 7.86 10.87
CA THR A 171 1.95 6.61 10.15
C THR A 171 1.28 6.88 8.81
N LEU A 172 0.32 7.81 8.79
CA LEU A 172 -0.37 8.26 7.58
C LEU A 172 0.56 8.93 6.58
N LEU A 173 1.46 9.81 7.04
CA LEU A 173 2.46 10.43 6.17
C LEU A 173 3.44 9.41 5.59
N VAL A 174 3.76 8.35 6.35
CA VAL A 174 4.56 7.24 5.84
C VAL A 174 3.79 6.44 4.79
N GLN A 175 2.51 6.14 5.02
CA GLN A 175 1.65 5.47 4.04
C GLN A 175 1.49 6.29 2.75
N HIS A 176 1.24 7.60 2.85
CA HIS A 176 1.19 8.51 1.71
C HIS A 176 2.48 8.48 0.88
N LYS A 177 3.64 8.49 1.55
CA LYS A 177 4.97 8.41 0.89
C LYS A 177 5.28 7.04 0.28
N ILE A 178 4.52 6.00 0.58
CA ILE A 178 4.68 4.66 0.00
C ILE A 178 3.70 4.50 -1.16
N VAL A 179 2.42 4.84 -0.99
CA VAL A 179 1.41 4.81 -2.06
C VAL A 179 1.82 5.70 -3.24
N GLY A 180 2.39 6.88 -2.99
CA GLY A 180 2.90 7.77 -4.04
C GLY A 180 4.28 7.38 -4.60
N ARG A 181 4.91 6.31 -4.09
CA ARG A 181 6.22 5.81 -4.58
C ARG A 181 6.10 4.57 -5.44
N VAL A 182 4.95 3.92 -5.45
CA VAL A 182 4.73 2.75 -6.27
C VAL A 182 4.25 3.25 -7.63
N GLU A 183 4.95 2.84 -8.67
CA GLU A 183 4.64 2.98 -10.11
C GLU A 183 3.32 2.23 -10.48
N ILE A 184 2.30 2.24 -9.60
CA ILE A 184 1.02 1.53 -9.76
C ILE A 184 0.29 2.03 -11.02
N ILE A 185 0.45 3.30 -11.36
CA ILE A 185 -0.24 3.92 -12.50
C ILE A 185 0.61 3.85 -13.78
N ASP A 186 1.92 3.67 -13.64
CA ASP A 186 2.80 3.68 -14.79
C ASP A 186 2.59 2.42 -15.62
N LYS A 187 2.59 2.62 -16.93
CA LYS A 187 2.53 1.52 -17.88
C LYS A 187 3.79 0.66 -17.70
N PRO A 188 3.66 -0.67 -17.67
CA PRO A 188 4.80 -1.55 -17.51
C PRO A 188 5.79 -1.32 -18.66
N GLU A 189 7.09 -1.27 -18.35
CA GLU A 189 8.14 -1.02 -19.34
C GLU A 189 8.14 -2.04 -20.49
N LEU A 190 7.64 -3.25 -20.22
CA LEU A 190 7.41 -4.29 -21.22
C LEU A 190 6.61 -3.80 -22.45
N LEU A 191 5.71 -2.82 -22.29
CA LEU A 191 4.91 -2.27 -23.38
C LEU A 191 5.75 -1.47 -24.39
N TRP A 192 6.93 -0.98 -24.02
CA TRP A 192 7.87 -0.36 -24.97
C TRP A 192 8.43 -1.40 -25.94
N GLU A 193 8.67 -2.62 -25.46
CA GLU A 193 9.19 -3.72 -26.29
C GLU A 193 8.08 -4.48 -27.03
N SER A 194 6.89 -4.55 -26.43
CA SER A 194 5.72 -5.26 -26.97
C SER A 194 4.46 -4.40 -27.01
N PRO A 195 4.39 -3.36 -27.88
CA PRO A 195 3.24 -2.46 -27.95
C PRO A 195 1.91 -3.17 -28.28
N GLN A 196 1.97 -4.32 -28.97
CA GLN A 196 0.78 -5.13 -29.26
C GLN A 196 0.01 -5.59 -28.00
N LEU A 197 0.67 -5.63 -26.84
CA LEU A 197 0.07 -6.01 -25.55
C LEU A 197 -0.65 -4.84 -24.84
N GLU A 198 -0.59 -3.63 -25.38
CA GLU A 198 -1.22 -2.46 -24.77
C GLU A 198 -2.73 -2.63 -24.61
N ASN A 199 -3.40 -3.26 -25.58
CA ASN A 199 -4.83 -3.54 -25.49
C ASN A 199 -5.16 -4.53 -24.37
N LEU A 200 -4.31 -5.53 -24.13
CA LEU A 200 -4.48 -6.46 -23.01
C LEU A 200 -4.31 -5.70 -21.68
N TYR A 201 -3.24 -4.93 -21.57
CA TYR A 201 -2.96 -4.12 -20.39
C TYR A 201 -4.13 -3.19 -20.05
N LEU A 202 -4.59 -2.37 -20.99
CA LEU A 202 -5.66 -1.39 -20.75
C LEU A 202 -6.98 -2.06 -20.36
N ARG A 203 -7.31 -3.21 -20.93
CA ARG A 203 -8.52 -3.96 -20.57
C ARG A 203 -8.47 -4.53 -19.16
N LEU A 204 -7.31 -5.07 -18.79
CA LEU A 204 -7.12 -5.58 -17.43
C LEU A 204 -7.03 -4.43 -16.42
N GLU A 205 -6.39 -3.33 -16.77
CA GLU A 205 -6.32 -2.11 -15.93
C GLU A 205 -7.72 -1.55 -15.63
N ASP A 206 -8.59 -1.51 -16.64
CA ASP A 206 -10.00 -1.06 -16.53
C ASP A 206 -10.84 -2.05 -15.71
N GLU A 207 -10.77 -3.36 -16.01
CA GLU A 207 -11.57 -4.36 -15.28
C GLU A 207 -11.20 -4.42 -13.78
N TYR A 208 -9.92 -4.30 -13.45
CA TYR A 208 -9.47 -4.28 -12.06
C TYR A 208 -9.58 -2.89 -11.42
N GLU A 209 -10.12 -1.92 -12.14
CA GLU A 209 -10.33 -0.53 -11.71
C GLU A 209 -9.06 0.10 -11.11
N ILE A 210 -7.88 -0.25 -11.63
CA ILE A 210 -6.60 0.07 -11.00
C ILE A 210 -6.44 1.59 -10.83
N ARG A 211 -6.83 2.37 -11.85
CA ARG A 211 -6.74 3.83 -11.84
C ARG A 211 -7.77 4.44 -10.90
N GLU A 212 -9.03 4.00 -10.96
CA GLU A 212 -10.10 4.50 -10.10
C GLU A 212 -9.80 4.23 -8.62
N ARG A 213 -9.37 3.01 -8.30
CA ARG A 213 -9.01 2.58 -6.93
C ARG A 213 -7.82 3.38 -6.41
N HIS A 214 -6.78 3.56 -7.21
CA HIS A 214 -5.63 4.38 -6.84
C HIS A 214 -6.05 5.83 -6.54
N HIS A 215 -6.81 6.47 -7.44
CA HIS A 215 -7.28 7.84 -7.23
C HIS A 215 -8.26 7.98 -6.05
N ALA A 216 -9.07 6.95 -5.77
CA ALA A 216 -9.93 6.93 -4.59
C ALA A 216 -9.10 6.84 -3.31
N LEU A 217 -8.06 6.01 -3.30
CA LEU A 217 -7.13 5.85 -2.18
C LEU A 217 -6.35 7.16 -1.91
N GLU A 218 -5.83 7.80 -2.95
CA GLU A 218 -5.11 9.08 -2.86
C GLU A 218 -5.99 10.18 -2.24
N ARG A 219 -7.23 10.34 -2.75
CA ARG A 219 -8.19 11.31 -2.19
C ARG A 219 -8.52 11.04 -0.72
N LYS A 220 -8.71 9.77 -0.36
CA LYS A 220 -8.97 9.37 1.04
C LYS A 220 -7.78 9.70 1.95
N LEU A 221 -6.56 9.45 1.49
CA LEU A 221 -5.32 9.78 2.21
C LEU A 221 -5.15 11.30 2.40
N ASP A 222 -5.42 12.09 1.36
CA ASP A 222 -5.32 13.55 1.40
C ASP A 222 -6.30 14.14 2.42
N LEU A 223 -7.57 13.71 2.41
CA LEU A 223 -8.58 14.12 3.39
C LEU A 223 -8.16 13.80 4.82
N ILE A 224 -7.60 12.61 5.06
CA ILE A 224 -7.10 12.24 6.38
C ILE A 224 -5.92 13.15 6.78
N SER A 225 -4.96 13.35 5.89
CA SER A 225 -3.77 14.16 6.17
C SER A 225 -4.15 15.59 6.56
N GLN A 226 -5.06 16.21 5.79
CA GLN A 226 -5.59 17.54 6.09
C GLN A 226 -6.33 17.58 7.42
N THR A 227 -7.15 16.57 7.71
CA THR A 227 -7.88 16.46 8.98
C THR A 227 -6.91 16.32 10.16
N ALA A 228 -5.93 15.43 10.07
CA ALA A 228 -4.92 15.23 11.10
C ALA A 228 -4.11 16.50 11.36
N GLN A 229 -3.71 17.21 10.30
CA GLN A 229 -2.99 18.48 10.41
C GLN A 229 -3.85 19.57 11.08
N THR A 230 -5.10 19.72 10.66
CA THR A 230 -6.05 20.68 11.26
C THR A 230 -6.20 20.43 12.75
N VAL A 231 -6.37 19.18 13.16
CA VAL A 231 -6.50 18.82 14.57
C VAL A 231 -5.21 19.12 15.34
N LEU A 232 -4.04 18.82 14.77
CA LEU A 232 -2.75 19.15 15.38
C LEU A 232 -2.59 20.66 15.59
N GLU A 233 -2.99 21.49 14.62
CA GLU A 233 -2.97 22.96 14.71
C GLU A 233 -3.89 23.49 15.83
N PHE A 234 -5.14 23.02 15.89
CA PHE A 234 -6.06 23.34 17.00
C PHE A 234 -5.47 22.99 18.37
N MET A 235 -4.86 21.80 18.48
CA MET A 235 -4.23 21.37 19.72
C MET A 235 -3.01 22.21 20.08
N GLN A 236 -2.25 22.73 19.12
CA GLN A 236 -1.12 23.63 19.37
C GLN A 236 -1.58 24.98 19.92
N HIS A 237 -2.69 25.52 19.44
CA HIS A 237 -3.19 26.83 19.86
C HIS A 237 -3.61 26.89 21.35
N SER A 238 -4.14 25.80 21.91
CA SER A 238 -4.50 25.70 23.34
C SER A 238 -3.34 25.90 24.33
N SER A 239 -2.08 25.84 23.87
CA SER A 239 -0.91 26.04 24.73
C SER A 239 -0.52 27.50 24.95
N SER A 240 -1.05 28.43 24.13
CA SER A 240 -0.76 29.87 24.20
C SER A 240 -1.40 30.55 25.42
N GLN A 241 -2.59 30.10 25.82
CA GLN A 241 -3.36 30.69 26.94
C GLN A 241 -2.65 30.60 28.30
N ARG A 242 -1.70 29.66 28.47
CA ARG A 242 -0.96 29.53 29.74
C ARG A 242 0.04 30.66 29.97
N VAL A 243 0.67 31.17 28.91
CA VAL A 243 1.66 32.26 29.03
C VAL A 243 0.96 33.56 29.38
N GLU A 244 -0.21 33.81 28.81
CA GLU A 244 -1.05 34.96 29.15
C GLU A 244 -1.45 34.95 30.64
N TRP A 245 -1.87 33.80 31.17
CA TRP A 245 -2.20 33.65 32.59
C TRP A 245 -0.99 33.83 33.52
N TYR A 246 0.21 33.42 33.13
CA TYR A 246 1.43 33.71 33.91
C TYR A 246 1.70 35.22 34.01
N VAL A 247 1.52 35.95 32.91
CA VAL A 247 1.66 37.43 32.91
C VAL A 247 0.60 38.07 33.81
N VAL A 248 -0.66 37.63 33.73
CA VAL A 248 -1.74 38.13 34.59
C VAL A 248 -1.46 37.83 36.06
N ILE A 249 -1.04 36.62 36.41
CA ILE A 249 -0.68 36.25 37.79
C ILE A 249 0.49 37.09 38.29
N LEU A 250 1.53 37.32 37.48
CA LEU A 250 2.67 38.15 37.85
C LEU A 250 2.25 39.59 38.16
N ILE A 251 1.38 40.19 37.33
CA ILE A 251 0.83 41.54 37.57
C ILE A 251 0.01 41.57 38.87
N VAL A 252 -0.83 40.56 39.12
CA VAL A 252 -1.63 40.49 40.35
C VAL A 252 -0.72 40.38 41.58
N VAL A 253 0.32 39.56 41.53
CA VAL A 253 1.30 39.42 42.63
C VAL A 253 2.04 40.74 42.88
N GLU A 254 2.50 41.43 41.83
CA GLU A 254 3.16 42.74 41.91
C GLU A 254 2.27 43.79 42.60
N ILE A 255 0.99 43.86 42.23
CA ILE A 255 0.02 44.78 42.81
C ILE A 255 -0.20 44.46 44.29
N LEU A 256 -0.34 43.19 44.66
CA LEU A 256 -0.53 42.78 46.05
C LEU A 256 0.70 43.10 46.92
N LEU A 257 1.90 42.86 46.41
CA LEU A 257 3.15 43.20 47.11
C LEU A 257 3.28 44.72 47.30
N SER A 258 2.95 45.50 46.27
CA SER A 258 2.96 46.97 46.34
C SER A 258 1.95 47.50 47.36
N LEU A 259 0.74 46.94 47.39
CA LEU A 259 -0.29 47.34 48.35
C LEU A 259 0.10 46.97 49.78
N TYR A 260 0.69 45.78 49.97
CA TYR A 260 1.18 45.33 51.25
C TYR A 260 2.29 46.24 51.80
N ASP A 261 3.25 46.62 50.96
CA ASP A 261 4.34 47.51 51.38
C ASP A 261 3.79 48.90 51.80
N ILE A 262 2.81 49.43 51.08
CA ILE A 262 2.17 50.71 51.43
C ILE A 262 1.40 50.62 52.76
N ILE A 263 0.72 49.50 53.04
CA ILE A 263 -0.11 49.36 54.25
C ILE A 263 0.71 49.01 55.50
N PHE A 264 1.81 48.26 55.35
CA PHE A 264 2.59 47.74 56.47
C PHE A 264 3.91 48.50 56.72
N LYS A 265 4.44 49.23 55.73
CA LYS A 265 5.63 50.10 55.88
C LYS A 265 5.36 51.59 55.71
N GLY A 266 4.14 52.00 55.35
CA GLY A 266 3.66 53.38 55.45
C GLY A 266 3.13 53.67 56.84
#